data_AF-A0A537W734-F1
#
_entry.id   AF-A0A537W734-F1
#
_cell.length_a   1.000
_cell.length_b   1.000
_cell.length_c   1.000
_cell.angle_alpha   90.00
_cell.angle_beta   90.00
_cell.angle_gamma   90.00
#
_symmetry.space_group_name_H-M   'P 1'
#
loop_
_entity.id
_entity.type
_entity.pdbx_description
1 polymer ?
#
loop_
_entity_poly.entity_id
_entity_poly.type
_entity_poly.pdbx_seq_one_letter_code
_entity_poly.pdbx_strand_id
1 'polypeptide(L)'
;MLGGSRRTFAALALAAGLSALLGGLAAGPAAADDKAIAEALRAGGLVIVLRHGATSADQVDAEPVDFDNIAAQRNLNDKGKAAAVAFGNAFRQIGIPVGKVYTSRFNRAYETATLAGFKEIEKTPDLTYGKSAASPDKNITSPE
;
A
#
# COMPACT_ATOMS: atom_id res chain seq x y z
N MET A 1 -35.36 29.61 65.04
CA MET A 1 -34.55 28.38 65.26
C MET A 1 -35.25 27.22 64.58
N LEU A 2 -34.46 26.32 63.95
CA LEU A 2 -34.83 25.09 63.21
C LEU A 2 -35.59 25.30 61.88
N GLY A 3 -35.23 24.74 60.72
CA GLY A 3 -34.22 23.72 60.38
C GLY A 3 -34.86 22.50 59.69
N GLY A 4 -34.52 22.27 58.41
CA GLY A 4 -34.70 21.00 57.68
C GLY A 4 -35.99 20.86 56.84
N SER A 5 -36.05 20.14 55.72
CA SER A 5 -35.06 19.44 54.91
C SER A 5 -35.76 19.06 53.59
N ARG A 6 -35.29 19.58 52.45
CA ARG A 6 -35.80 19.22 51.11
C ARG A 6 -35.09 17.95 50.64
N ARG A 7 -35.63 16.77 50.95
CA ARG A 7 -35.04 15.50 50.50
C ARG A 7 -36.09 14.42 50.21
N THR A 8 -36.82 14.58 49.13
CA THR A 8 -37.56 13.55 48.35
C THR A 8 -38.10 14.35 47.17
N PHE A 9 -37.67 14.21 45.91
CA PHE A 9 -37.81 13.04 45.05
C PHE A 9 -36.70 13.11 43.98
N ALA A 10 -35.51 12.63 44.32
CA ALA A 10 -34.45 12.35 43.36
C ALA A 10 -34.51 10.86 42.99
N ALA A 11 -35.57 10.41 42.33
CA ALA A 11 -35.63 9.05 41.80
C ALA A 11 -36.85 8.92 40.88
N LEU A 12 -36.68 9.19 39.59
CA LEU A 12 -37.41 8.64 38.42
C LEU A 12 -37.44 9.63 37.23
N ALA A 13 -36.33 10.30 36.92
CA ALA A 13 -36.19 10.96 35.61
C ALA A 13 -34.78 10.85 35.02
N LEU A 14 -33.90 10.05 35.65
CA LEU A 14 -32.50 9.95 35.27
C LEU A 14 -32.07 8.54 34.85
N ALA A 15 -33.01 7.62 34.63
CA ALA A 15 -32.70 6.25 34.23
C ALA A 15 -33.00 5.96 32.74
N ALA A 16 -33.80 6.80 32.06
CA ALA A 16 -34.09 6.62 30.62
C ALA A 16 -33.27 7.55 29.70
N GLY A 17 -32.74 8.66 30.24
CA GLY A 17 -31.99 9.64 29.44
C GLY A 17 -30.52 9.31 29.22
N LEU A 18 -29.92 8.44 30.04
CA LEU A 18 -28.47 8.18 30.02
C LEU A 18 -28.06 6.93 29.23
N SER A 19 -29.01 6.07 28.85
CA SER A 19 -28.72 4.93 27.97
C SER A 19 -28.74 5.28 26.48
N ALA A 20 -29.25 6.46 26.11
CA ALA A 20 -29.25 6.94 24.72
C ALA A 20 -27.96 7.68 24.32
N LEU A 21 -27.07 8.01 25.27
CA LEU A 21 -25.82 8.74 24.99
C LEU A 21 -24.58 7.87 24.81
N LEU A 22 -24.64 6.56 25.11
CA LEU A 22 -23.46 5.67 24.99
C LEU A 22 -23.51 4.71 23.78
N GLY A 23 -24.56 4.76 22.95
CA GLY A 23 -24.62 4.00 21.70
C GLY A 23 -23.91 4.67 20.51
N GLY A 24 -23.28 5.82 20.74
CA GLY A 24 -22.63 6.62 19.70
C GLY A 24 -21.30 6.02 19.25
N LEU A 25 -21.26 5.66 17.96
CA LEU A 25 -20.06 5.47 17.13
C LEU A 25 -19.17 4.26 17.45
N ALA A 26 -19.70 3.07 17.22
CA ALA A 26 -18.89 2.01 16.59
C ALA A 26 -19.10 2.07 15.07
N ALA A 27 -18.84 3.23 14.46
CA ALA A 27 -18.61 3.27 13.01
C ALA A 27 -17.24 2.63 12.80
N GLY A 28 -17.20 1.32 12.54
CA GLY A 28 -16.03 0.70 11.94
C GLY A 28 -15.65 1.48 10.66
N PRO A 29 -14.38 1.47 10.24
CA PRO A 29 -13.98 2.19 9.04
C PRO A 29 -14.95 1.83 7.92
N ALA A 30 -15.68 2.83 7.41
CA ALA A 30 -16.58 2.62 6.30
C ALA A 30 -15.73 2.00 5.19
N ALA A 31 -16.13 0.81 4.73
CA ALA A 31 -15.47 0.17 3.60
C ALA A 31 -15.40 1.22 2.49
N ALA A 32 -14.20 1.45 1.97
CA ALA A 32 -14.03 2.42 0.91
C ALA A 32 -14.96 2.03 -0.25
N ASP A 33 -15.78 2.96 -0.70
CA ASP A 33 -16.68 2.72 -1.82
C ASP A 33 -15.85 2.47 -3.07
N ASP A 34 -15.93 1.26 -3.63
CA ASP A 34 -15.22 0.85 -4.84
C ASP A 34 -15.47 1.83 -6.00
N LYS A 35 -16.67 2.41 -6.08
CA LYS A 35 -17.00 3.42 -7.08
C LYS A 35 -16.21 4.71 -6.85
N ALA A 36 -16.17 5.20 -5.61
CA ALA A 36 -15.39 6.38 -5.23
C ALA A 36 -13.89 6.16 -5.46
N ILE A 37 -13.36 4.98 -5.15
CA ILE A 37 -11.96 4.62 -5.45
C ILE A 37 -11.71 4.63 -6.97
N ALA A 38 -12.58 3.98 -7.75
CA ALA A 38 -12.43 3.95 -9.21
C ALA A 38 -12.52 5.35 -9.84
N GLU A 39 -13.34 6.25 -9.28
CA GLU A 39 -13.42 7.65 -9.70
C GLU A 39 -12.14 8.42 -9.35
N ALA A 40 -11.61 8.26 -8.13
CA ALA A 40 -10.36 8.90 -7.72
C ALA A 40 -9.17 8.42 -8.56
N LEU A 41 -9.08 7.11 -8.82
CA LEU A 41 -8.03 6.53 -9.68
C LEU A 41 -8.12 7.06 -11.11
N ARG A 42 -9.33 7.16 -11.68
CA ARG A 42 -9.56 7.75 -13.01
C ARG A 42 -9.20 9.23 -13.09
N ALA A 43 -9.46 9.98 -12.03
CA ALA A 43 -9.13 11.41 -11.97
C ALA A 43 -7.61 11.66 -12.05
N GLY A 44 -6.80 10.67 -11.69
CA GLY A 44 -5.33 10.78 -11.73
C GLY A 44 -4.79 11.68 -10.60
N GLY A 45 -3.54 12.15 -10.76
CA GLY A 45 -2.86 12.97 -9.76
C GLY A 45 -2.39 12.19 -8.51
N LEU A 46 -2.45 10.87 -8.56
CA LEU A 46 -2.06 9.97 -7.47
C LEU A 46 -0.69 9.33 -7.74
N VAL A 47 0.05 9.08 -6.67
CA VAL A 47 1.21 8.18 -6.70
C VAL A 47 0.75 6.81 -6.19
N ILE A 48 0.83 5.80 -7.05
CA ILE A 48 0.46 4.42 -6.70
C ILE A 48 1.74 3.64 -6.45
N VAL A 49 1.87 3.08 -5.25
CA VAL A 49 3.02 2.27 -4.86
C VAL A 49 2.57 0.82 -4.71
N LEU A 50 3.28 -0.09 -5.37
CA LEU A 50 3.04 -1.52 -5.28
C LEU A 50 4.36 -2.28 -5.11
N ARG A 51 4.26 -3.45 -4.47
CA ARG A 51 5.35 -4.44 -4.50
C ARG A 51 5.30 -5.20 -5.82
N HIS A 52 6.45 -5.71 -6.25
CA HIS A 52 6.54 -6.68 -7.35
C HIS A 52 5.59 -7.89 -7.13
N GLY A 53 5.22 -8.56 -8.21
CA GLY A 53 4.43 -9.79 -8.17
C GLY A 53 5.08 -10.92 -7.37
N ALA A 54 4.32 -11.99 -7.10
CA ALA A 54 4.83 -13.15 -6.37
C ALA A 54 6.08 -13.76 -7.04
N THR A 55 7.05 -14.17 -6.23
CA THR A 55 8.31 -14.78 -6.68
C THR A 55 8.41 -16.25 -6.28
N SER A 56 9.33 -16.98 -6.90
CA SER A 56 9.69 -18.33 -6.45
C SER A 56 10.38 -18.25 -5.08
N ALA A 57 9.86 -18.98 -4.09
CA ALA A 57 10.32 -18.88 -2.70
C ALA A 57 11.62 -19.64 -2.43
N ASP A 58 11.93 -20.61 -3.29
CA ASP A 58 13.14 -21.41 -3.34
C ASP A 58 14.33 -20.70 -4.01
N GLN A 59 14.09 -19.54 -4.65
CA GLN A 59 15.14 -18.71 -5.23
C GLN A 59 15.60 -17.64 -4.24
N VAL A 60 16.91 -17.41 -4.22
CA VAL A 60 17.56 -16.31 -3.51
C VAL A 60 18.37 -15.48 -4.50
N ASP A 61 18.46 -14.17 -4.27
CA ASP A 61 19.33 -13.31 -5.06
C ASP A 61 20.80 -13.67 -4.75
N ALA A 62 21.64 -13.83 -5.77
CA ALA A 62 23.08 -13.99 -5.56
C ALA A 62 23.69 -12.71 -4.98
N GLU A 63 24.72 -12.86 -4.13
CA GLU A 63 25.42 -11.74 -3.50
C GLU A 63 26.91 -11.74 -3.89
N PRO A 64 27.46 -10.61 -4.37
CA PRO A 64 26.78 -9.33 -4.64
C PRO A 64 25.81 -9.44 -5.82
N VAL A 65 24.71 -8.69 -5.77
CA VAL A 65 23.70 -8.68 -6.83
C VAL A 65 24.26 -8.10 -8.13
N ASP A 66 24.28 -8.93 -9.18
CA ASP A 66 24.42 -8.49 -10.56
C ASP A 66 23.04 -8.26 -11.18
N PHE A 67 22.71 -6.98 -11.43
CA PHE A 67 21.41 -6.58 -11.96
C PHE A 67 21.20 -6.97 -13.43
N ASP A 68 22.28 -7.24 -14.16
CA ASP A 68 22.24 -7.64 -15.57
C ASP A 68 22.15 -9.18 -15.70
N ASN A 69 22.61 -9.92 -14.69
CA ASN A 69 22.41 -11.36 -14.59
C ASN A 69 21.06 -11.74 -13.96
N ILE A 70 19.99 -11.68 -14.77
CA ILE A 70 18.63 -12.01 -14.35
C ILE A 70 18.51 -13.43 -13.79
N ALA A 71 19.27 -14.39 -14.34
CA ALA A 71 19.21 -15.80 -13.91
C ALA A 71 19.73 -16.02 -12.48
N ALA A 72 20.60 -15.13 -11.99
CA ALA A 72 21.12 -15.15 -10.64
C ALA A 72 20.22 -14.39 -9.63
N GLN A 73 19.09 -13.84 -10.08
CA GLN A 73 18.13 -13.15 -9.22
C GLN A 73 16.95 -14.06 -8.86
N ARG A 74 16.31 -13.77 -7.73
CA ARG A 74 14.96 -14.27 -7.43
C ARG A 74 13.96 -13.57 -8.35
N ASN A 75 13.25 -14.36 -9.15
CA ASN A 75 12.35 -13.90 -10.21
C ASN A 75 10.88 -14.17 -9.90
N LEU A 76 9.98 -13.57 -10.70
CA LEU A 76 8.55 -13.84 -10.60
C LEU A 76 8.25 -15.31 -10.89
N ASN A 77 7.33 -15.88 -10.12
CA ASN A 77 6.73 -17.16 -10.46
C ASN A 77 5.50 -16.96 -11.37
N ASP A 78 4.94 -18.04 -11.88
CA ASP A 78 3.81 -17.97 -12.82
C ASP A 78 2.59 -17.26 -12.24
N LYS A 79 2.33 -17.43 -10.94
CA LYS A 79 1.26 -16.71 -10.23
C LYS A 79 1.53 -15.20 -10.21
N GLY A 80 2.78 -14.79 -9.97
CA GLY A 80 3.20 -13.40 -10.00
C GLY A 80 3.05 -12.77 -11.39
N LYS A 81 3.45 -13.51 -12.44
CA LYS A 81 3.29 -13.08 -13.83
C LYS A 81 1.82 -12.92 -14.22
N ALA A 82 0.99 -13.91 -13.90
CA ALA A 82 -0.45 -13.86 -14.15
C ALA A 82 -1.13 -12.69 -13.40
N ALA A 83 -0.74 -12.47 -12.14
CA ALA A 83 -1.25 -11.34 -11.35
C ALA A 83 -0.83 -9.99 -11.94
N ALA A 84 0.38 -9.84 -12.45
CA ALA A 84 0.85 -8.62 -13.09
C ALA A 84 0.03 -8.29 -14.36
N VAL A 85 -0.24 -9.31 -15.19
CA VAL A 85 -1.11 -9.15 -16.38
C VAL A 85 -2.52 -8.75 -15.96
N ALA A 86 -3.10 -9.44 -14.98
CA ALA A 86 -4.46 -9.14 -14.50
C ALA A 86 -4.56 -7.72 -13.89
N PHE A 87 -3.54 -7.30 -13.15
CA PHE A 87 -3.43 -5.95 -12.58
C PHE A 87 -3.40 -4.89 -13.67
N GLY A 88 -2.56 -5.05 -14.69
CA GLY A 88 -2.57 -4.20 -15.87
C GLY A 88 -3.93 -4.17 -16.55
N ASN A 89 -4.56 -5.35 -16.72
CA ASN A 89 -5.91 -5.52 -17.27
C ASN A 89 -6.93 -4.64 -16.56
N ALA A 90 -6.97 -4.69 -15.23
CA ALA A 90 -7.83 -3.84 -14.42
C ALA A 90 -7.53 -2.34 -14.61
N PHE A 91 -6.25 -1.94 -14.67
CA PHE A 91 -5.87 -0.53 -14.85
C PHE A 91 -6.48 0.08 -16.12
N ARG A 92 -6.36 -0.59 -17.27
CA ARG A 92 -6.95 -0.04 -18.51
C ARG A 92 -8.47 -0.21 -18.55
N GLN A 93 -9.03 -1.28 -17.97
CA GLN A 93 -10.48 -1.47 -17.92
C GLN A 93 -11.18 -0.35 -17.15
N ILE A 94 -10.58 0.09 -16.04
CA ILE A 94 -11.10 1.19 -15.22
C ILE A 94 -10.69 2.55 -15.82
N GLY A 95 -9.77 2.61 -16.79
CA GLY A 95 -9.36 3.85 -17.44
C GLY A 95 -8.43 4.71 -16.58
N ILE A 96 -7.58 4.09 -15.77
CA ILE A 96 -6.63 4.80 -14.90
C ILE A 96 -5.53 5.40 -15.78
N PRO A 97 -5.31 6.72 -15.75
CA PRO A 97 -4.20 7.34 -16.48
C PRO A 97 -2.86 6.94 -15.81
N VAL A 98 -1.94 6.42 -16.61
CA VAL A 98 -0.59 6.06 -16.15
C VAL A 98 0.41 7.05 -16.76
N GLY A 99 1.08 7.81 -15.89
CA GLY A 99 2.18 8.69 -16.25
C GLY A 99 3.52 7.97 -16.13
N LYS A 100 4.46 8.58 -15.40
CA LYS A 100 5.79 8.00 -15.18
C LYS A 100 5.72 6.70 -14.38
N VAL A 101 6.53 5.72 -14.76
CA VAL A 101 6.60 4.42 -14.10
C VAL A 101 8.03 4.13 -13.67
N TYR A 102 8.21 3.88 -12.37
CA TYR A 102 9.51 3.62 -11.77
C TYR A 102 9.55 2.21 -11.17
N THR A 103 10.70 1.56 -11.26
CA THR A 103 10.94 0.24 -10.66
C THR A 103 12.30 0.20 -9.98
N SER A 104 12.49 -0.73 -9.03
CA SER A 104 13.82 -1.11 -8.58
C SER A 104 14.62 -1.71 -9.73
N ARG A 105 15.95 -1.82 -9.59
CA ARG A 105 16.81 -2.49 -10.57
C ARG A 105 16.60 -4.01 -10.66
N PHE A 106 15.97 -4.64 -9.66
CA PHE A 106 15.66 -6.08 -9.71
C PHE A 106 14.67 -6.42 -10.82
N ASN A 107 14.94 -7.49 -11.56
CA ASN A 107 14.12 -7.91 -12.69
C ASN A 107 12.66 -8.17 -12.30
N ARG A 108 12.40 -8.77 -11.13
CA ARG A 108 11.03 -9.02 -10.65
C ARG A 108 10.14 -7.77 -10.61
N ALA A 109 10.68 -6.59 -10.29
CA ALA A 109 9.91 -5.35 -10.29
C ALA A 109 9.68 -4.82 -11.71
N TYR A 110 10.75 -4.84 -12.53
CA TYR A 110 10.68 -4.45 -13.93
C TYR A 110 9.70 -5.32 -14.74
N GLU A 111 9.83 -6.64 -14.63
CA GLU A 111 8.96 -7.63 -15.27
C GLU A 111 7.49 -7.45 -14.85
N THR A 112 7.22 -7.12 -13.57
CA THR A 112 5.85 -6.81 -13.11
C THR A 112 5.26 -5.62 -13.89
N ALA A 113 6.00 -4.52 -14.02
CA ALA A 113 5.54 -3.33 -14.73
C ALA A 113 5.39 -3.59 -16.25
N THR A 114 6.32 -4.35 -16.84
CA THR A 114 6.24 -4.77 -18.25
C THR A 114 5.01 -5.62 -18.52
N LEU A 115 4.75 -6.64 -17.68
CA LEU A 115 3.57 -7.52 -17.81
C LEU A 115 2.25 -6.80 -17.56
N ALA A 116 2.24 -5.77 -16.70
CA ALA A 116 1.09 -4.88 -16.55
C ALA A 116 0.80 -4.05 -17.83
N GLY A 117 1.71 -4.04 -18.80
CA GLY A 117 1.56 -3.30 -20.06
C GLY A 117 1.87 -1.81 -19.92
N PHE A 118 2.62 -1.42 -18.89
CA PHE A 118 3.09 -0.05 -18.73
C PHE A 118 4.25 0.26 -19.68
N LYS A 119 4.45 1.55 -19.96
CA LYS A 119 5.45 2.07 -20.91
C LYS A 119 6.42 3.00 -20.18
N GLU A 120 7.54 3.30 -20.84
CA GLU A 120 8.53 4.27 -20.34
C GLU A 120 9.01 3.94 -18.91
N ILE A 121 9.22 2.65 -18.65
CA ILE A 121 9.59 2.15 -17.32
C ILE A 121 11.04 2.51 -17.02
N GLU A 122 11.27 3.27 -15.96
CA GLU A 122 12.60 3.65 -15.50
C GLU A 122 13.03 2.78 -14.30
N LYS A 123 14.21 2.17 -14.39
CA LYS A 123 14.84 1.48 -13.25
C LYS A 123 15.65 2.50 -12.45
N THR A 124 15.35 2.69 -11.17
CA THR A 124 16.02 3.68 -10.30
C THR A 124 16.73 3.02 -9.10
N PRO A 125 17.93 3.51 -8.70
CA PRO A 125 18.55 3.11 -7.44
C PRO A 125 17.72 3.48 -6.20
N ASP A 126 16.86 4.50 -6.27
CA ASP A 126 16.06 4.97 -5.12
C ASP A 126 15.05 3.94 -4.62
N LEU A 127 14.67 3.00 -5.48
CA LEU A 127 13.77 1.87 -5.17
C LEU A 127 14.54 0.54 -5.00
N THR A 128 15.87 0.57 -5.06
CA THR A 128 16.71 -0.62 -5.06
C THR A 128 17.37 -0.81 -3.71
N TYR A 129 16.99 -1.89 -3.02
CA TYR A 129 17.69 -2.31 -1.80
C TYR A 129 18.94 -3.13 -2.14
N GLY A 130 19.99 -2.99 -1.33
CA GLY A 130 21.26 -3.69 -1.47
C GLY A 130 22.35 -2.78 -2.02
N LYS A 131 23.59 -2.99 -1.56
CA LYS A 131 24.75 -2.21 -1.98
C LYS A 131 25.03 -2.49 -3.46
N SER A 132 24.60 -1.59 -4.34
CA SER A 132 25.06 -1.62 -5.72
C SER A 132 26.47 -1.07 -5.80
N ALA A 133 27.37 -1.73 -6.53
CA ALA A 133 28.69 -1.18 -6.87
C ALA A 133 28.62 0.18 -7.59
N ALA A 134 27.44 0.60 -8.06
CA ALA A 134 27.21 1.86 -8.77
C ALA A 134 26.45 2.92 -7.96
N SER A 135 26.17 2.70 -6.67
CA SER A 135 25.53 3.72 -5.82
C SER A 135 26.48 4.07 -4.67
N PRO A 136 27.11 5.26 -4.65
CA PRO A 136 27.78 5.71 -3.46
C PRO A 136 26.70 5.90 -2.38
N ASP A 137 26.69 5.03 -1.38
CA ASP A 137 25.91 5.17 -0.15
C ASP A 137 26.25 6.53 0.46
N LYS A 138 25.44 7.56 0.18
CA LYS A 138 25.57 8.87 0.80
C LYS A 138 24.81 8.98 2.13
N ASN A 139 24.20 7.90 2.63
CA ASN A 139 23.35 8.04 3.80
C ASN A 139 23.26 6.83 4.76
N ILE A 140 24.39 6.18 5.04
CA ILE A 140 24.52 5.36 6.27
C ILE A 140 25.89 5.65 6.91
N THR A 141 26.05 6.87 7.45
CA THR A 141 27.00 7.14 8.54
C THR A 141 26.39 8.18 9.48
N SER A 142 25.46 7.75 10.33
CA SER A 142 25.40 8.32 11.68
C SER A 142 26.10 7.32 12.59
N PRO A 143 27.23 7.68 13.23
CA PRO A 143 27.76 6.88 14.31
C PRO A 143 26.88 7.07 15.55
N GLU A 144 26.47 5.98 16.18
CA GLU A 144 26.31 5.96 17.64
C GLU A 144 27.70 5.92 18.30
#